data_AF-A0A9W4E198-F1
#
_entry.id   AF-A0A9W4E198-F1
#
_cell.length_a   1.000
_cell.length_b   1.000
_cell.length_c   1.000
_cell.angle_alpha   90.00
_cell.angle_beta   90.00
_cell.angle_gamma   90.00
#
_symmetry.space_group_name_H-M   'P 1'
#
loop_
_entity.id
_entity.type
_entity.pdbx_description
1 polymer ?
#
loop_
_entity_poly.entity_id
_entity_poly.type
_entity_poly.pdbx_seq_one_letter_code
_entity_poly.pdbx_strand_id
1 'polypeptide(L)'
;MLARAWGFLGVICAVLVMAGFLVTLTRGGWHPGDATGSGTALDSVYRQATTVAWLGIVSCQIGTAFAVRTQRASLRSVGVFSNRPLLGGIAFSLAFAAAIVYVRALHGLFTTAALGPAELLTVAPFPFVVWDADELRKAAVRRRPPAVAPAPPAAAPAPAPTAPASTTGHHPLAVLLARHGWTGRRLTEVLGVSEHTAAEIVAHARRTAAEHGHRADHHHPGHRPEAHRPGERTKP
;
A
#
# COMPACT_ATOMS: atom_id res chain seq x y z
N MET A 1 -8.52 -4.54 -3.75
CA MET A 1 -7.69 -3.31 -3.70
C MET A 1 -7.26 -2.85 -5.09
N LEU A 2 -6.81 -3.75 -5.98
CA LEU A 2 -6.36 -3.43 -7.34
C LEU A 2 -7.43 -2.77 -8.23
N ALA A 3 -8.62 -3.37 -8.37
CA ALA A 3 -9.70 -2.81 -9.19
C ALA A 3 -10.15 -1.39 -8.76
N ARG A 4 -10.01 -1.07 -7.46
CA ARG A 4 -10.36 0.25 -6.89
C ARG A 4 -9.38 1.34 -7.31
N ALA A 5 -8.08 1.08 -7.13
CA ALA A 5 -7.04 2.08 -7.39
C ALA A 5 -6.73 2.20 -8.89
N TRP A 6 -6.71 1.08 -9.61
CA TRP A 6 -6.30 1.06 -11.02
C TRP A 6 -7.48 1.23 -11.99
N GLY A 7 -8.64 0.65 -11.66
CA GLY A 7 -9.83 0.73 -12.52
C GLY A 7 -10.51 2.09 -12.43
N PHE A 8 -11.07 2.43 -11.27
CA PHE A 8 -11.89 3.64 -11.14
C PHE A 8 -11.06 4.93 -11.26
N LEU A 9 -10.03 5.07 -10.43
CA LEU A 9 -9.23 6.29 -10.40
C LEU A 9 -8.36 6.41 -11.65
N GLY A 10 -7.78 5.30 -12.12
CA GLY A 10 -7.00 5.27 -13.35
C GLY A 10 -7.81 5.68 -14.59
N VAL A 11 -9.05 5.21 -14.74
CA VAL A 11 -9.92 5.62 -15.86
C VAL A 11 -10.24 7.11 -15.82
N ILE A 12 -10.54 7.67 -14.63
CA ILE A 12 -10.78 9.11 -14.49
C ILE A 12 -9.54 9.90 -14.93
N CYS A 13 -8.36 9.50 -14.45
CA CYS A 13 -7.10 10.13 -14.84
C CYS A 13 -6.86 10.04 -16.35
N ALA A 14 -7.10 8.86 -16.95
CA ALA A 14 -6.93 8.66 -18.39
C ALA A 14 -7.88 9.55 -19.21
N VAL A 15 -9.15 9.65 -18.80
CA VAL A 15 -10.14 10.53 -19.46
C VAL A 15 -9.74 12.00 -19.33
N LEU A 16 -9.35 12.45 -18.14
CA LEU A 16 -8.92 13.84 -17.92
C LEU A 16 -7.69 14.19 -18.75
N VAL A 17 -6.66 13.34 -18.71
CA VAL A 17 -5.41 13.53 -19.46
C VAL A 17 -5.66 13.53 -20.96
N MET A 18 -6.47 12.59 -21.46
CA MET A 18 -6.85 12.54 -22.87
C MET A 18 -7.66 13.77 -23.29
N ALA A 19 -8.60 14.21 -22.46
CA ALA A 19 -9.36 15.42 -22.72
C ALA A 19 -8.45 16.66 -22.76
N GLY A 20 -7.53 16.80 -21.81
CA GLY A 20 -6.56 17.90 -21.80
C GLY A 20 -5.69 17.92 -23.06
N PHE A 21 -5.17 16.76 -23.46
CA PHE A 21 -4.40 16.60 -24.69
C PHE A 21 -5.19 17.04 -25.93
N LEU A 22 -6.41 16.53 -26.11
CA LEU A 22 -7.25 16.83 -27.26
C LEU A 22 -7.73 18.29 -27.26
N VAL A 23 -8.05 18.86 -26.10
CA VAL A 23 -8.41 20.28 -25.98
C VAL A 23 -7.25 21.18 -26.39
N THR A 24 -6.02 20.85 -26.01
CA THR A 24 -4.84 21.61 -26.43
C THR A 24 -4.59 21.48 -27.93
N LEU A 25 -4.70 20.28 -28.50
CA LEU A 25 -4.57 20.07 -29.94
C LEU A 25 -5.62 20.85 -30.74
N THR A 26 -6.90 20.72 -30.38
CA THR A 26 -8.00 21.36 -31.09
C THR A 26 -7.96 22.89 -30.97
N ARG A 27 -7.55 23.44 -29.82
CA ARG A 27 -7.28 24.89 -29.67
C ARG A 27 -6.11 25.38 -30.53
N GLY A 28 -5.14 24.51 -30.79
CA GLY A 28 -4.03 24.78 -31.71
C GLY A 28 -4.38 24.56 -33.19
N GLY A 29 -5.64 24.27 -33.52
CA GLY A 29 -6.13 24.14 -34.89
C GLY A 29 -6.06 22.73 -35.48
N TRP A 30 -5.73 21.72 -34.67
CA TRP A 30 -5.69 20.32 -35.12
C TRP A 30 -7.11 19.75 -35.33
N HIS A 31 -7.29 19.08 -36.47
CA HIS A 31 -8.47 18.29 -36.81
C HIS A 31 -8.10 16.81 -37.03
N PRO A 32 -9.04 15.87 -36.83
CA PRO A 32 -8.79 14.46 -37.11
C PRO A 32 -8.33 14.24 -38.56
N GLY A 33 -7.10 13.74 -38.73
CA GLY A 33 -6.45 13.55 -40.03
C GLY A 33 -5.23 14.44 -40.26
N ASP A 34 -5.07 15.50 -39.48
CA ASP A 34 -3.90 16.38 -39.60
C ASP A 34 -2.63 15.70 -39.07
N ALA A 35 -1.53 15.86 -39.81
CA ALA A 35 -0.23 15.32 -39.43
C ALA A 35 0.39 16.14 -38.29
N THR A 36 0.76 15.47 -37.20
CA THR A 36 1.39 16.06 -35.99
C THR A 36 2.84 15.67 -35.80
N GLY A 37 3.47 15.09 -36.84
CA GLY A 37 4.85 14.62 -36.80
C GLY A 37 5.88 15.76 -36.84
N SER A 38 7.14 15.40 -36.57
CA SER A 38 8.27 16.33 -36.65
C SER A 38 8.37 16.96 -38.04
N GLY A 39 8.48 18.29 -38.10
CA GLY A 39 8.56 19.05 -39.35
C GLY A 39 7.21 19.49 -39.93
N THR A 40 6.09 19.15 -39.27
CA THR A 40 4.76 19.66 -39.62
C THR A 40 4.49 21.01 -38.95
N ALA A 41 3.49 21.76 -39.45
CA ALA A 41 3.05 23.01 -38.84
C ALA A 41 2.53 22.85 -37.40
N LEU A 42 2.11 21.64 -37.03
CA LEU A 42 1.53 21.31 -35.72
C LEU A 42 2.52 20.65 -34.74
N ASP A 43 3.81 20.51 -35.08
CA ASP A 43 4.82 19.87 -34.20
C ASP A 43 4.90 20.56 -32.83
N SER A 44 4.90 21.89 -32.80
CA SER A 44 4.94 22.67 -31.56
C SER A 44 3.70 22.46 -30.70
N VAL A 45 2.52 22.48 -31.32
CA VAL A 45 1.22 22.25 -30.67
C VAL A 45 1.15 20.82 -30.12
N TYR A 46 1.63 19.84 -30.87
CA TYR A 46 1.68 18.45 -30.43
C TYR A 46 2.60 18.24 -29.22
N ARG A 47 3.78 18.87 -29.23
CA ARG A 47 4.70 18.87 -28.06
C ARG A 47 4.06 19.55 -26.85
N GLN A 48 3.32 20.64 -27.05
CA GLN A 48 2.56 21.29 -25.97
C GLN A 48 1.47 20.36 -25.43
N ALA A 49 0.66 19.75 -26.29
CA ALA A 49 -0.37 18.80 -25.88
C ALA A 49 0.22 17.60 -25.12
N THR A 50 1.36 17.08 -25.56
CA THR A 50 2.10 16.00 -24.87
C THR A 50 2.57 16.46 -23.49
N THR A 51 3.03 17.70 -23.37
CA THR A 51 3.43 18.30 -22.08
C THR A 51 2.21 18.48 -21.16
N VAL A 52 1.05 18.90 -21.70
CA VAL A 52 -0.24 18.94 -20.98
C VAL A 52 -0.61 17.56 -20.47
N ALA A 53 -0.48 16.52 -21.29
CA ALA A 53 -0.81 15.17 -20.89
C ALA A 53 0.08 14.71 -19.72
N TRP A 54 1.39 14.93 -19.83
CA TRP A 54 2.35 14.62 -18.77
C TRP A 54 2.06 15.37 -17.47
N LEU A 55 1.86 16.69 -17.55
CA LEU A 55 1.53 17.50 -16.38
C LEU A 55 0.16 17.09 -15.79
N GLY A 56 -0.79 16.71 -16.65
CA GLY A 56 -2.08 16.15 -16.27
C GLY A 56 -1.93 14.87 -15.45
N ILE A 57 -1.01 13.97 -15.82
CA ILE A 57 -0.70 12.77 -15.05
C ILE A 57 -0.14 13.16 -13.67
N VAL A 58 0.83 14.08 -13.60
CA VAL A 58 1.38 14.58 -12.33
C VAL A 58 0.29 15.14 -11.43
N SER A 59 -0.58 15.98 -11.99
CA SER A 59 -1.76 16.54 -11.31
C SER A 59 -2.72 15.48 -10.80
N CYS A 60 -2.97 14.44 -11.59
CA CYS A 60 -3.77 13.29 -11.17
C CYS A 60 -3.14 12.53 -9.99
N GLN A 61 -1.81 12.39 -9.97
CA GLN A 61 -1.10 11.77 -8.83
C GLN A 61 -1.24 12.60 -7.56
N ILE A 62 -1.22 13.93 -7.66
CA ILE A 62 -1.47 14.83 -6.52
C ILE A 62 -2.88 14.59 -5.95
N GLY A 63 -3.91 14.58 -6.82
CA GLY A 63 -5.29 14.28 -6.40
C GLY A 63 -5.43 12.89 -5.76
N THR A 64 -4.75 11.90 -6.34
CA THR A 64 -4.71 10.53 -5.82
C THR A 64 -4.02 10.45 -4.45
N ALA A 65 -2.93 11.18 -4.26
CA ALA A 65 -2.19 11.22 -2.99
C ALA A 65 -3.07 11.76 -1.85
N PHE A 66 -3.90 12.76 -2.13
CA PHE A 66 -4.93 13.19 -1.19
C PHE A 66 -5.98 12.10 -0.98
N ALA A 67 -6.56 11.55 -2.06
CA ALA A 67 -7.60 10.52 -1.99
C ALA A 67 -7.21 9.31 -1.12
N VAL A 68 -6.02 8.74 -1.30
CA VAL A 68 -5.61 7.52 -0.58
C VAL A 68 -5.27 7.75 0.90
N ARG A 69 -5.02 9.00 1.30
CA ARG A 69 -4.66 9.38 2.68
C ARG A 69 -5.72 8.95 3.70
N THR A 70 -7.00 8.90 3.31
CA THR A 70 -8.06 8.47 4.22
C THR A 70 -8.73 7.18 3.75
N GLN A 71 -8.56 6.09 4.51
CA GLN A 71 -9.24 4.83 4.21
C GLN A 71 -10.72 4.83 4.67
N ARG A 72 -11.03 5.51 5.77
CA ARG A 72 -12.36 5.48 6.44
C ARG A 72 -12.82 6.81 7.04
N ALA A 73 -12.06 7.90 6.96
CA ALA A 73 -12.49 9.25 7.39
C ALA A 73 -12.63 10.17 6.17
N SER A 74 -13.52 11.16 6.20
CA SER A 74 -13.56 12.17 5.13
C SER A 74 -12.32 13.05 5.24
N LEU A 75 -11.66 13.42 4.14
CA LEU A 75 -10.56 14.39 4.22
C LEU A 75 -11.03 15.77 4.69
N ARG A 76 -12.30 16.13 4.44
CA ARG A 76 -12.89 17.37 4.97
C ARG A 76 -12.90 17.40 6.49
N SER A 77 -12.91 16.25 7.18
CA SER A 77 -12.85 16.19 8.64
C SER A 77 -11.44 16.15 9.22
N VAL A 78 -10.41 15.81 8.41
CA VAL A 78 -9.01 15.69 8.85
C VAL A 78 -8.18 16.93 8.46
N GLY A 79 -8.67 17.73 7.51
CA GLY A 79 -8.02 18.94 7.02
C GLY A 79 -6.91 18.65 5.99
N VAL A 80 -6.87 19.47 4.93
CA VAL A 80 -5.90 19.34 3.84
C VAL A 80 -4.46 19.60 4.32
N PHE A 81 -4.28 20.52 5.28
CA PHE A 81 -2.97 20.97 5.76
C PHE A 81 -2.36 20.16 6.91
N SER A 82 -3.04 19.12 7.40
CA SER A 82 -2.59 18.40 8.60
C SER A 82 -1.40 17.45 8.36
N ASN A 83 -0.98 17.23 7.11
CA ASN A 83 0.18 16.39 6.77
C ASN A 83 1.25 17.20 6.03
N ARG A 84 2.10 17.88 6.81
CA ARG A 84 3.25 18.66 6.31
C ARG A 84 4.18 17.89 5.37
N PRO A 85 4.58 16.62 5.63
CA PRO A 85 5.44 15.91 4.70
C PRO A 85 4.76 15.62 3.36
N LEU A 86 3.46 15.32 3.34
CA LEU A 86 2.71 15.19 2.07
C LEU A 86 2.71 16.51 1.29
N LEU A 87 2.46 17.64 1.96
CA LEU A 87 2.50 18.95 1.32
C LEU A 87 3.89 19.29 0.79
N GLY A 88 4.95 18.93 1.54
CA GLY A 88 6.33 19.08 1.07
C GLY A 88 6.61 18.27 -0.20
N GLY A 89 6.14 17.01 -0.25
CA GLY A 89 6.25 16.17 -1.45
C GLY A 89 5.49 16.74 -2.65
N ILE A 90 4.28 17.26 -2.44
CA ILE A 90 3.48 17.91 -3.49
C ILE A 90 4.20 19.18 -3.98
N ALA A 91 4.65 20.05 -3.08
CA ALA A 91 5.38 21.26 -3.43
C ALA A 91 6.66 20.94 -4.24
N PHE A 92 7.41 19.92 -3.81
CA PHE A 92 8.56 19.44 -4.55
C PHE A 92 8.18 18.93 -5.95
N SER A 93 7.12 18.13 -6.06
CA SER A 93 6.67 17.60 -7.36
C SER A 93 6.23 18.72 -8.32
N LEU A 94 5.55 19.76 -7.80
CA LEU A 94 5.13 20.91 -8.58
C LEU A 94 6.33 21.77 -9.00
N ALA A 95 7.29 22.00 -8.10
CA ALA A 95 8.52 22.72 -8.42
C ALA A 95 9.35 21.97 -9.48
N PHE A 96 9.47 20.65 -9.35
CA PHE A 96 10.15 19.82 -10.33
C PHE A 96 9.42 19.83 -11.68
N ALA A 97 8.09 19.77 -11.67
CA ALA A 97 7.30 19.87 -12.89
C ALA A 97 7.44 21.25 -13.56
N ALA A 98 7.41 22.32 -12.78
CA ALA A 98 7.67 23.67 -13.28
C ALA A 98 9.08 23.78 -13.88
N ALA A 99 10.09 23.15 -13.27
CA ALA A 99 11.43 23.12 -13.84
C ALA A 99 11.45 22.44 -15.22
N ILE A 100 10.84 21.26 -15.36
CA ILE A 100 10.77 20.55 -16.65
C ILE A 100 10.01 21.35 -17.72
N VAL A 101 8.96 22.08 -17.32
CA VAL A 101 8.11 22.84 -18.25
C VAL A 101 8.71 24.19 -18.65
N TYR A 102 9.47 24.86 -17.78
CA TYR A 102 9.93 26.24 -18.02
C TYR A 102 11.44 26.39 -18.19
N VAL A 103 12.25 25.41 -17.77
CA VAL A 103 13.70 25.47 -17.97
C VAL A 103 14.05 24.97 -19.36
N ARG A 104 14.49 25.89 -20.23
CA ARG A 104 14.81 25.60 -21.65
C ARG A 104 15.86 24.51 -21.84
N ALA A 105 16.82 24.38 -20.92
CA ALA A 105 17.82 23.30 -20.98
C ALA A 105 17.19 21.90 -20.80
N LEU A 106 16.03 21.80 -20.13
CA LEU A 106 15.33 20.55 -19.90
C LEU A 106 14.37 20.17 -21.04
N HIS A 107 13.93 21.12 -21.85
CA HIS A 107 13.04 20.87 -23.00
C HIS A 107 13.63 19.86 -23.99
N GLY A 108 14.93 19.93 -24.25
CA GLY A 108 15.61 18.98 -25.15
C GLY A 108 15.73 17.56 -24.56
N LEU A 109 15.86 17.44 -23.24
CA LEU A 109 16.00 16.14 -22.56
C LEU A 109 14.66 15.43 -22.39
N PHE A 110 13.62 16.19 -22.04
CA PHE A 110 12.29 15.63 -21.76
C PHE A 110 11.31 15.76 -22.94
N THR A 111 11.76 16.34 -24.06
CA THR A 111 10.91 16.62 -25.24
C THR A 111 9.65 17.41 -24.87
N THR A 112 9.77 18.32 -23.90
CA THR A 112 8.66 19.15 -23.41
C THR A 112 8.64 20.50 -24.12
N ALA A 113 7.47 21.15 -24.09
CA ALA A 113 7.28 22.50 -24.59
C ALA A 113 6.76 23.40 -23.47
N ALA A 114 7.07 24.71 -23.57
CA ALA A 114 6.55 25.69 -22.63
C ALA A 114 5.02 25.76 -22.73
N LEU A 115 4.38 25.75 -21.56
CA LEU A 115 2.94 25.82 -21.40
C LEU A 115 2.50 27.25 -21.12
N GLY A 116 1.50 27.73 -21.85
CA GLY A 116 0.85 29.00 -21.59
C GLY A 116 -0.21 28.89 -20.48
N PRO A 117 -0.83 30.03 -20.11
CA PRO A 117 -1.86 30.06 -19.08
C PRO A 117 -3.09 29.21 -19.42
N ALA A 118 -3.47 29.12 -20.70
CA ALA A 118 -4.64 28.36 -21.13
C ALA A 118 -4.46 26.85 -20.91
N GLU A 119 -3.27 26.33 -21.19
CA GLU A 119 -2.94 24.93 -20.96
C GLU A 119 -2.85 24.62 -19.47
N LEU A 120 -2.22 25.50 -18.68
CA LEU A 120 -2.18 25.36 -17.22
C LEU A 120 -3.59 25.35 -16.61
N LEU A 121 -4.47 26.25 -17.06
CA LEU A 121 -5.85 26.31 -16.58
C LEU A 121 -6.65 25.05 -16.93
N THR A 122 -6.27 24.37 -18.01
CA THR A 122 -6.88 23.09 -18.41
C THR A 122 -6.52 21.98 -17.42
N VAL A 123 -5.29 21.97 -16.90
CA VAL A 123 -4.78 20.93 -15.98
C VAL A 123 -5.10 21.24 -14.50
N ALA A 124 -5.19 22.52 -14.14
CA ALA A 124 -5.48 22.99 -12.78
C ALA A 124 -6.66 22.28 -12.06
N PRO A 125 -7.79 21.95 -12.72
CA PRO A 125 -8.91 21.27 -12.05
C PRO A 125 -8.67 19.78 -11.78
N PHE A 126 -7.73 19.11 -12.46
CA PHE A 126 -7.56 17.66 -12.41
C PHE A 126 -7.38 17.09 -10.99
N PRO A 127 -6.51 17.63 -10.10
CA PRO A 127 -6.34 17.07 -8.77
C PRO A 127 -7.63 17.13 -7.95
N PHE A 128 -8.45 18.19 -8.15
CA PHE A 128 -9.72 18.35 -7.48
C PHE A 128 -10.75 17.34 -7.97
N VAL A 129 -10.86 17.14 -9.29
CA VAL A 129 -11.78 16.15 -9.88
C VAL A 129 -11.47 14.74 -9.37
N VAL A 130 -10.18 14.35 -9.36
CA VAL A 130 -9.75 13.04 -8.87
C VAL A 130 -10.06 12.87 -7.38
N TRP A 131 -9.81 13.91 -6.58
CA TRP A 131 -10.08 13.90 -5.16
C TRP A 131 -11.59 13.83 -4.85
N ASP A 132 -12.40 14.66 -5.49
CA ASP A 132 -13.85 14.71 -5.31
C ASP A 132 -14.52 13.40 -5.73
N ALA A 133 -14.07 12.79 -6.84
CA ALA A 133 -14.58 11.50 -7.29
C ALA A 133 -14.36 10.39 -6.24
N ASP A 134 -13.20 10.35 -5.58
CA ASP A 134 -12.92 9.39 -4.52
C ASP A 134 -13.74 9.69 -3.24
N GLU A 135 -13.91 10.96 -2.89
CA GLU A 135 -14.70 11.36 -1.72
C GLU A 135 -16.20 11.05 -1.91
N LEU A 136 -16.76 11.32 -3.09
CA LEU A 136 -18.14 10.95 -3.45
C LEU A 136 -18.36 9.45 -3.38
N ARG A 137 -17.40 8.66 -3.88
CA ARG A 137 -17.44 7.20 -3.78
C ARG A 137 -17.43 6.74 -2.33
N LYS A 138 -16.54 7.30 -1.49
CA LYS A 138 -16.50 6.99 -0.05
C LYS A 138 -17.82 7.34 0.63
N ALA A 139 -18.43 8.47 0.28
CA ALA A 139 -19.74 8.87 0.79
C ALA A 139 -20.84 7.87 0.39
N ALA A 140 -20.85 7.39 -0.86
CA ALA A 140 -21.80 6.38 -1.33
C ALA A 140 -21.66 5.05 -0.58
N VAL A 141 -20.42 4.60 -0.31
CA VAL A 141 -20.18 3.35 0.45
C VAL A 141 -20.62 3.47 1.91
N ARG A 142 -20.40 4.63 2.55
CA ARG A 142 -20.84 4.87 3.95
C ARG A 142 -22.36 4.88 4.13
N ARG A 143 -23.09 5.30 3.10
CA ARG A 143 -24.56 5.37 3.13
C ARG A 143 -25.23 4.00 2.97
N ARG A 144 -24.48 2.96 2.61
CA ARG A 144 -25.01 1.59 2.56
C ARG A 144 -25.12 1.09 4.00
N PRO A 145 -26.33 0.79 4.52
CA PRO A 145 -26.46 0.28 5.87
C PRO A 145 -25.61 -0.99 6.00
N PRO A 146 -24.93 -1.21 7.14
CA PRO A 146 -24.26 -2.48 7.37
C PRO A 146 -25.30 -3.58 7.14
N ALA A 147 -24.94 -4.58 6.33
CA ALA A 147 -25.80 -5.75 6.17
C ALA A 147 -26.09 -6.25 7.58
N VAL A 148 -27.36 -6.20 7.97
CA VAL A 148 -27.82 -6.71 9.27
C VAL A 148 -27.35 -8.15 9.29
N ALA A 149 -26.37 -8.47 10.13
CA ALA A 149 -25.99 -9.84 10.35
C ALA A 149 -27.26 -10.58 10.77
N PRO A 150 -27.60 -11.73 10.15
CA PRO A 150 -28.74 -12.50 10.61
C PRO A 150 -28.58 -12.69 12.12
N ALA A 151 -29.63 -12.34 12.86
CA ALA A 151 -29.62 -12.51 14.31
C ALA A 151 -29.15 -13.92 14.61
N PRO A 152 -28.18 -14.12 15.53
CA PRO A 152 -27.80 -15.46 15.92
C PRO A 152 -29.08 -16.22 16.28
N PRO A 153 -29.26 -17.46 15.78
CA PRO A 153 -30.44 -18.25 16.10
C PRO A 153 -30.63 -18.22 17.61
N ALA A 154 -31.86 -17.92 18.04
CA ALA A 154 -32.23 -17.82 19.45
C ALA A 154 -31.57 -18.97 20.20
N ALA A 155 -30.73 -18.64 21.19
CA ALA A 155 -29.98 -19.62 21.94
C ALA A 155 -30.94 -20.73 22.40
N ALA A 156 -30.66 -21.96 21.96
CA ALA A 156 -31.35 -23.12 22.48
C ALA A 156 -31.26 -23.09 24.02
N PRO A 157 -32.31 -23.51 24.75
CA PRO A 157 -32.31 -23.51 26.20
C PRO A 157 -31.05 -24.21 26.71
N ALA A 158 -30.33 -23.54 27.62
CA ALA A 158 -29.05 -23.98 28.13
C ALA A 158 -29.16 -25.42 28.68
N PRO A 159 -28.32 -26.37 28.22
CA PRO A 159 -28.22 -27.65 28.90
C PRO A 159 -27.66 -27.44 30.31
N ALA A 160 -28.14 -28.25 31.25
CA ALA A 160 -27.75 -28.24 32.65
C ALA A 160 -26.22 -28.26 32.83
N PRO A 161 -25.68 -27.67 33.92
CA PRO A 161 -24.24 -27.55 34.12
C PRO A 161 -23.57 -28.92 34.25
N THR A 162 -23.08 -29.44 33.13
CA THR A 162 -22.12 -30.54 33.07
C THR A 162 -20.71 -29.97 33.23
N ALA A 163 -19.93 -30.65 34.06
CA ALA A 163 -18.53 -30.37 34.44
C ALA A 163 -17.65 -29.86 33.29
N PRO A 164 -16.60 -29.06 33.57
CA PRO A 164 -15.80 -28.41 32.54
C PRO A 164 -15.12 -29.43 31.63
N ALA A 165 -15.68 -29.59 30.43
CA ALA A 165 -15.04 -30.27 29.32
C ALA A 165 -13.91 -29.38 28.81
N SER A 166 -12.68 -29.77 29.12
CA SER A 166 -11.44 -29.23 28.54
C SER A 166 -11.45 -29.49 27.02
N THR A 167 -12.05 -28.58 26.27
CA THR A 167 -11.94 -28.60 24.80
C THR A 167 -10.63 -27.95 24.42
N THR A 168 -9.56 -28.74 24.48
CA THR A 168 -8.22 -28.40 24.02
C THR A 168 -8.20 -28.28 22.50
N GLY A 169 -8.81 -27.22 21.95
CA GLY A 169 -8.62 -26.82 20.57
C GLY A 169 -7.22 -26.21 20.41
N HIS A 170 -6.28 -26.99 19.89
CA HIS A 170 -4.90 -26.55 19.68
C HIS A 170 -4.89 -25.34 18.73
N HIS A 171 -4.47 -24.17 19.20
CA HIS A 171 -4.09 -23.05 18.32
C HIS A 171 -2.57 -23.12 18.10
N PRO A 172 -2.07 -23.92 17.13
CA PRO A 172 -0.64 -24.00 16.82
C PRO A 172 -0.05 -22.63 16.48
N LEU A 173 -0.86 -21.75 15.88
CA LEU A 173 -0.50 -20.36 15.61
C LEU A 173 -0.28 -19.54 16.89
N ALA A 174 -1.10 -19.71 17.92
CA ALA A 174 -0.94 -18.95 19.16
C ALA A 174 0.36 -19.34 19.89
N VAL A 175 0.73 -20.62 19.86
CA VAL A 175 2.00 -21.12 20.41
C VAL A 175 3.20 -20.59 19.62
N LEU A 176 3.12 -20.58 18.29
CA LEU A 176 4.17 -20.05 17.42
C LEU A 176 4.40 -18.54 17.65
N LEU A 177 3.31 -17.78 17.75
CA LEU A 177 3.34 -16.34 18.02
C LEU A 177 3.86 -16.03 19.42
N ALA A 178 3.45 -16.81 20.43
CA ALA A 178 3.99 -16.68 21.78
C ALA A 178 5.50 -16.95 21.82
N ARG A 179 6.00 -17.94 21.07
CA ARG A 179 7.45 -18.21 20.92
C ARG A 179 8.19 -17.06 20.23
N HIS A 180 7.51 -16.29 19.39
CA HIS A 180 8.03 -15.08 18.73
C HIS A 180 7.80 -13.78 19.55
N GLY A 181 7.53 -13.90 20.85
CA GLY A 181 7.51 -12.76 21.78
C GLY A 181 6.17 -12.04 21.90
N TRP A 182 5.07 -12.61 21.40
CA TRP A 182 3.75 -12.03 21.59
C TRP A 182 3.26 -12.16 23.04
N THR A 183 2.65 -11.10 23.55
CA THR A 183 2.04 -11.05 24.89
C THR A 183 0.62 -11.63 24.87
N GLY A 184 0.17 -12.17 26.01
CA GLY A 184 -1.17 -12.78 26.14
C GLY A 184 -2.29 -11.84 25.68
N ARG A 185 -2.19 -10.55 26.03
CA ARG A 185 -3.14 -9.50 25.62
C ARG A 185 -3.24 -9.31 24.10
N ARG A 186 -2.15 -9.48 23.34
CA ARG A 186 -2.20 -9.43 21.87
C ARG A 186 -2.82 -10.69 21.26
N LEU A 187 -2.65 -11.83 21.92
CA LEU A 187 -3.27 -13.09 21.49
C LEU A 187 -4.79 -13.05 21.71
N THR A 188 -5.25 -12.49 22.83
CA THR A 188 -6.70 -12.32 23.08
C THR A 188 -7.33 -11.34 22.09
N GLU A 189 -6.70 -10.19 21.83
CA GLU A 189 -7.21 -9.16 20.91
C GLU A 189 -7.26 -9.64 19.44
N VAL A 190 -6.25 -10.38 18.98
CA VAL A 190 -6.12 -10.75 17.56
C VAL A 190 -6.76 -12.10 17.23
N LEU A 191 -6.68 -13.07 18.14
CA LEU A 191 -7.17 -14.44 17.90
C LEU A 191 -8.50 -14.73 18.62
N GLY A 192 -8.99 -13.80 19.46
CA GLY A 192 -10.23 -14.00 20.22
C GLY A 192 -10.13 -15.11 21.27
N VAL A 193 -8.91 -15.51 21.64
CA VAL A 193 -8.65 -16.56 22.62
C VAL A 193 -8.97 -16.03 24.02
N SER A 194 -9.48 -16.90 24.92
CA SER A 194 -9.74 -16.50 26.31
C SER A 194 -8.45 -16.05 27.02
N GLU A 195 -8.55 -15.12 27.96
CA GLU A 195 -7.40 -14.59 28.69
C GLU A 195 -6.64 -15.69 29.45
N HIS A 196 -7.38 -16.67 29.99
CA HIS A 196 -6.81 -17.84 30.67
C HIS A 196 -6.00 -18.72 29.71
N THR A 197 -6.57 -19.05 28.54
CA THR A 197 -5.91 -19.86 27.50
C THR A 197 -4.68 -19.13 26.92
N ALA A 198 -4.74 -17.81 26.75
CA ALA A 198 -3.60 -17.02 26.29
C ALA A 198 -2.44 -17.01 27.31
N ALA A 199 -2.76 -16.95 28.61
CA ALA A 199 -1.77 -17.03 29.68
C ALA A 199 -1.08 -18.41 29.72
N GLU A 200 -1.85 -19.50 29.58
CA GLU A 200 -1.31 -20.87 29.53
C GLU A 200 -0.37 -21.08 28.34
N ILE A 201 -0.72 -20.57 27.15
CA ILE A 201 0.09 -20.70 25.93
C ILE A 201 1.42 -19.95 26.07
N VAL A 202 1.41 -18.73 26.60
CA VAL A 202 2.65 -17.95 26.82
C VAL A 202 3.54 -18.62 27.87
N ALA A 203 2.94 -19.14 28.95
CA ALA A 203 3.69 -19.86 29.99
C ALA A 203 4.30 -21.16 29.45
N HIS A 204 3.57 -21.91 28.61
CA HIS A 204 4.08 -23.11 27.95
C HIS A 204 5.24 -22.79 27.00
N ALA A 205 5.09 -21.77 26.14
CA ALA A 205 6.14 -21.36 25.20
C ALA A 205 7.46 -20.99 25.90
N ARG A 206 7.38 -20.29 27.05
CA ARG A 206 8.57 -19.92 27.85
C ARG A 206 9.26 -21.15 28.47
N ARG A 207 8.50 -22.12 28.98
CA ARG A 207 9.06 -23.38 29.51
C ARG A 207 9.79 -24.17 28.42
N THR A 208 9.18 -24.34 27.25
CA THR A 208 9.83 -25.01 26.11
C THR A 208 11.09 -24.28 25.64
N ALA A 209 11.13 -22.94 25.68
CA ALA A 209 12.33 -22.19 25.31
C ALA A 209 13.48 -22.40 26.32
N ALA A 210 13.16 -22.48 27.61
CA ALA A 210 14.15 -22.75 28.67
C ALA A 210 14.76 -24.17 28.56
N GLU A 211 13.94 -25.17 28.23
CA GLU A 211 14.41 -26.56 28.05
C GLU A 211 15.36 -26.74 26.85
N HIS A 212 15.15 -25.98 25.76
CA HIS A 212 16.04 -26.02 24.59
C HIS A 212 17.36 -25.27 24.83
N GLY A 213 17.35 -24.19 25.63
CA GLY A 213 18.58 -23.52 26.05
C GLY A 213 19.47 -24.43 26.90
N HIS A 214 18.88 -25.21 27.80
CA HIS A 214 19.62 -26.11 28.68
C HIS A 214 20.23 -27.33 27.95
N ARG A 215 19.63 -27.79 26.85
CA ARG A 215 20.18 -28.86 26.00
C ARG A 215 21.35 -28.43 25.11
N ALA A 216 21.45 -27.15 24.76
CA ALA A 216 22.54 -26.64 23.94
C ALA A 216 23.88 -26.57 24.70
N ASP A 217 23.84 -26.36 26.02
CA ASP A 217 25.05 -26.28 26.86
C ASP A 217 25.68 -27.65 27.20
N HIS A 218 24.97 -28.76 26.99
CA HIS A 218 25.44 -30.10 27.36
C HIS A 218 26.01 -30.94 26.20
N HIS A 219 26.22 -30.37 25.02
CA HIS A 219 26.79 -31.09 23.87
C HIS A 219 28.17 -30.55 23.44
N HIS A 220 29.18 -30.81 24.28
CA HIS A 220 30.58 -30.83 23.85
C HIS A 220 31.26 -32.12 24.35
N PRO A 221 31.14 -33.26 23.64
CA PRO A 221 31.89 -34.45 24.00
C PRO A 221 33.32 -34.34 23.45
N GLY A 222 34.29 -34.31 24.36
CA GLY A 222 35.70 -34.26 24.05
C GLY A 222 36.18 -35.48 23.26
N HIS A 223 36.84 -35.21 22.14
CA HIS A 223 37.66 -36.19 21.43
C HIS A 223 38.89 -36.55 22.28
N ARG A 224 38.93 -37.76 22.83
CA ARG A 224 40.19 -38.41 23.27
C ARG A 224 40.86 -39.05 22.04
N PRO A 225 42.17 -38.87 21.83
CA PRO A 225 42.90 -39.61 20.80
C PRO A 225 43.28 -41.01 21.31
N GLU A 226 42.83 -42.06 20.63
CA GLU A 226 43.25 -43.44 20.86
C GLU A 226 44.69 -43.67 20.39
N ALA A 227 45.53 -44.15 21.31
CA ALA A 227 46.91 -44.54 21.05
C ALA A 227 46.96 -45.89 20.32
N HIS A 228 47.44 -45.88 19.08
CA HIS A 228 47.66 -47.07 18.25
C HIS A 228 48.96 -47.78 18.68
N ARG A 229 48.85 -49.02 19.18
CA ARG A 229 49.98 -49.92 19.46
C ARG A 229 50.58 -50.45 18.15
N PRO A 230 51.91 -50.41 17.92
CA PRO A 230 52.55 -51.14 16.83
C PRO A 230 53.02 -52.51 17.32
N GLY A 231 52.53 -53.57 16.68
CA GLY A 231 52.97 -54.95 16.89
C GLY A 231 53.40 -55.62 15.58
N GLU A 232 54.69 -55.97 15.54
CA GLU A 232 55.28 -57.16 14.90
C GLU A 232 55.33 -57.35 13.38
N ARG A 233 56.59 -57.29 12.89
CA ARG A 233 57.33 -58.35 12.12
C ARG A 233 56.85 -58.63 10.67
N THR A 234 57.67 -58.88 9.64
CA THR A 234 59.03 -59.44 9.53
C THR A 234 59.49 -59.41 8.04
N LYS A 235 60.79 -59.13 7.83
CA LYS A 235 61.77 -59.75 6.88
C LYS A 235 61.57 -59.67 5.34
N PRO A 236 62.63 -59.99 4.55
CA PRO A 236 64.07 -60.11 4.87
C PRO A 236 64.94 -59.01 4.24
#